data_AF-A0A350JIR6-F1
#
_entry.id   AF-A0A350JIR6-F1
#
_cell.length_a   1.000
_cell.length_b   1.000
_cell.length_c   1.000
_cell.angle_alpha   90.00
_cell.angle_beta   90.00
_cell.angle_gamma   90.00
#
_symmetry.space_group_name_H-M   'P 1'
#
loop_
_entity.id
_entity.type
_entity.pdbx_description
1 polymer ?
#
loop_
_entity_poly.entity_id
_entity_poly.type
_entity_poly.pdbx_seq_one_letter_code
_entity_poly.pdbx_strand_id
1 'polypeptide(L)'
;MVFTCAVFMELVSGAYSVDILQPNKRRIKNVDDMNFIPLKNRFLEGMQKLLVVDNFDSFTYNLIHLVEMIGVDFEVRRNSNLGQLDLDLFSHLIIGPGPGLPSESGDLMKLLDSWPISKPILGVCLGMQAMLQREGGELQNLSPVFHGAQSDVFQRKIGVGIFKELPQSFKVGRYHSWGFSAKAVPNSYQTIVTDAEDLVMAVKHTGLDWYGVQFHPESIMTEHGLKLLTAFVQTKSQ
;
A
#
# COMPACT_ATOMS: atom_id res chain seq x y z
N MET A 1 8.81 14.78 41.30
CA MET A 1 7.93 13.67 41.71
C MET A 1 7.20 13.21 40.45
N VAL A 2 7.72 12.16 39.83
CA VAL A 2 7.28 11.60 38.54
C VAL A 2 6.52 10.31 38.88
N PHE A 3 5.28 10.17 38.42
CA PHE A 3 4.49 8.94 38.50
C PHE A 3 3.86 8.72 37.10
N THR A 4 4.42 7.80 36.30
CA THR A 4 3.90 6.44 35.97
C THR A 4 2.65 6.50 35.07
N CYS A 5 2.64 6.14 33.78
CA CYS A 5 3.16 4.97 33.06
C CYS A 5 2.73 3.63 33.68
N ALA A 6 1.44 3.29 33.53
CA ALA A 6 0.91 1.94 33.70
C ALA A 6 -0.56 1.87 33.24
N VAL A 7 -0.84 1.75 31.93
CA VAL A 7 -1.99 0.99 31.39
C VAL A 7 -1.72 0.70 29.91
N PHE A 8 -0.92 -0.33 29.60
CA PHE A 8 -1.01 -1.05 28.31
C PHE A 8 -0.28 -2.41 28.39
N MET A 9 -0.61 -3.19 29.43
CA MET A 9 -0.20 -4.59 29.53
C MET A 9 -1.36 -5.39 30.11
N GLU A 10 -2.32 -5.75 29.27
CA GLU A 10 -3.14 -6.94 29.45
C GLU A 10 -3.88 -7.22 28.14
N LEU A 11 -3.67 -8.43 27.58
CA LEU A 11 -4.30 -9.08 26.42
C LEU A 11 -3.33 -9.52 25.30
N VAL A 12 -2.25 -10.21 25.67
CA VAL A 12 -1.70 -11.28 24.80
C VAL A 12 -1.19 -12.43 25.71
N SER A 13 -2.12 -13.21 26.24
CA SER A 13 -1.83 -14.55 26.78
C SER A 13 -2.45 -15.58 25.84
N GLY A 14 -1.64 -16.13 24.94
CA GLY A 14 -2.08 -17.10 23.94
C GLY A 14 -0.91 -17.70 23.18
N ALA A 15 -0.12 -18.50 23.89
CA ALA A 15 0.79 -19.55 23.41
C ALA A 15 1.43 -19.41 22.00
N TYR A 16 2.60 -18.77 21.93
CA TYR A 16 3.68 -19.21 21.05
C TYR A 16 4.98 -19.15 21.85
N SER A 17 5.52 -20.33 22.17
CA SER A 17 6.85 -20.47 22.77
C SER A 17 7.89 -20.09 21.73
N VAL A 18 8.49 -18.90 21.88
CA VAL A 18 9.69 -18.52 21.14
C VAL A 18 10.86 -18.74 22.09
N ASP A 19 11.76 -19.65 21.74
CA ASP A 19 13.02 -19.86 22.46
C ASP A 19 13.85 -18.57 22.43
N ILE A 20 13.82 -17.83 23.54
CA ILE A 20 14.67 -16.65 23.74
C ILE A 20 16.06 -17.15 24.12
N LEU A 21 16.97 -17.22 23.15
CA LEU A 21 18.40 -17.26 23.43
C LEU A 21 18.77 -15.98 24.19
N GLN A 22 19.16 -16.11 25.46
CA GLN A 22 19.51 -14.97 26.31
C GLN A 22 20.74 -14.23 25.76
N PRO A 23 20.65 -12.92 25.45
CA PRO A 23 21.80 -12.17 24.99
C PRO A 23 22.72 -11.83 26.17
N ASN A 24 24.01 -12.05 25.93
CA ASN A 24 25.14 -11.80 26.80
C ASN A 24 25.08 -10.39 27.45
N LYS A 25 25.21 -10.31 28.77
CA LYS A 25 25.18 -9.06 29.56
C LYS A 25 26.33 -8.12 29.16
N ARG A 26 26.10 -7.24 28.18
CA ARG A 26 26.91 -6.02 27.99
C ARG A 26 26.06 -4.81 28.33
N ARG A 27 26.58 -4.00 29.26
CA ARG A 27 25.96 -2.78 29.79
C ARG A 27 25.98 -1.71 28.70
N ILE A 28 24.82 -1.45 28.08
CA ILE A 28 24.63 -0.44 27.03
C ILE A 28 24.85 0.94 27.67
N LYS A 29 25.77 1.74 27.11
CA LYS A 29 26.21 3.03 27.69
C LYS A 29 25.74 4.27 26.94
N ASN A 30 25.13 4.17 25.74
CA ASN A 30 24.61 5.32 24.99
C ASN A 30 23.40 4.92 24.13
N VAL A 31 22.55 5.90 23.81
CA VAL A 31 21.26 5.76 23.09
C VAL A 31 21.44 5.55 21.58
N ASP A 32 22.65 5.74 21.04
CA ASP A 32 22.93 5.71 19.60
C ASP A 32 23.27 4.30 19.04
N ASP A 33 23.26 3.25 19.87
CA ASP A 33 23.54 1.86 19.45
C ASP A 33 22.26 1.02 19.22
N MET A 34 21.12 1.65 18.93
CA MET A 34 19.96 0.94 18.39
C MET A 34 20.14 0.67 16.90
N ASN A 35 21.04 -0.27 16.58
CA ASN A 35 21.03 -0.94 15.29
C ASN A 35 19.67 -1.63 15.10
N PHE A 36 18.76 -0.96 14.39
CA PHE A 36 17.61 -1.61 13.77
C PHE A 36 18.16 -2.56 12.70
N ILE A 37 18.44 -3.79 13.10
CA ILE A 37 18.61 -4.90 12.16
C ILE A 37 17.17 -5.30 11.80
N PRO A 38 16.69 -5.07 10.56
CA PRO A 38 15.40 -5.60 10.16
C PRO A 38 15.51 -7.12 10.23
N LEU A 39 14.68 -7.76 11.05
CA LEU A 39 14.52 -9.21 11.01
C LEU A 39 14.04 -9.55 9.61
N LYS A 40 14.95 -10.00 8.74
CA LYS A 40 14.64 -10.46 7.40
C LYS A 40 13.57 -11.54 7.54
N ASN A 41 12.36 -11.21 7.13
CA ASN A 41 11.21 -12.09 7.30
C ASN A 41 11.45 -13.32 6.43
N ARG A 42 11.54 -14.53 7.01
CA ARG A 42 11.90 -15.77 6.27
C ARG A 42 10.97 -16.06 5.09
N PHE A 43 9.74 -15.55 5.11
CA PHE A 43 8.81 -15.64 3.98
C PHE A 43 9.27 -14.87 2.74
N LEU A 44 10.18 -13.89 2.89
CA LEU A 44 10.64 -13.00 1.82
C LEU A 44 12.00 -13.42 1.25
N GLU A 45 12.64 -14.45 1.81
CA GLU A 45 13.90 -14.97 1.30
C GLU A 45 13.69 -15.63 -0.07
N GLY A 46 14.37 -15.11 -1.11
CA GLY A 46 14.30 -15.64 -2.48
C GLY A 46 13.24 -15.00 -3.36
N MET A 47 12.47 -14.02 -2.87
CA MET A 47 11.58 -13.23 -3.73
C MET A 47 12.39 -12.34 -4.68
N GLN A 48 11.94 -12.28 -5.94
CA GLN A 48 12.32 -11.23 -6.88
C GLN A 48 11.92 -9.85 -6.33
N LYS A 49 12.55 -8.77 -6.80
CA LYS A 49 12.43 -7.43 -6.20
C LYS A 49 11.03 -6.85 -6.33
N LEU A 50 10.66 -5.95 -5.44
CA LEU A 50 9.47 -5.10 -5.61
C LEU A 50 9.83 -3.86 -6.45
N LEU A 51 9.08 -3.58 -7.51
CA LEU A 51 9.19 -2.30 -8.22
C LEU A 51 8.27 -1.26 -7.57
N VAL A 52 8.81 -0.09 -7.24
CA VAL A 52 8.03 1.07 -6.77
C VAL A 52 8.14 2.19 -7.81
N VAL A 53 7.01 2.63 -8.35
CA VAL A 53 6.96 3.74 -9.31
C VAL A 53 6.63 5.05 -8.58
N ASP A 54 7.55 6.00 -8.67
CA ASP A 54 7.39 7.38 -8.21
C ASP A 54 6.82 8.25 -9.33
N ASN A 55 5.66 8.86 -9.09
CA ASN A 55 5.03 9.80 -10.02
C ASN A 55 5.32 11.26 -9.64
N PHE A 56 6.51 11.55 -9.10
CA PHE A 56 6.95 12.86 -8.63
C PHE A 56 6.12 13.40 -7.47
N ASP A 57 5.82 12.53 -6.51
CA ASP A 57 5.04 12.87 -5.33
C ASP A 57 5.86 12.76 -4.04
N SER A 58 5.76 13.77 -3.18
CA SER A 58 6.43 13.76 -1.88
C SER A 58 5.98 12.60 -0.97
N PHE A 59 4.74 12.12 -1.14
CA PHE A 59 4.21 11.00 -0.38
C PHE A 59 4.84 9.66 -0.79
N THR A 60 5.42 9.54 -2.00
CA THR A 60 6.14 8.32 -2.40
C THR A 60 7.25 7.96 -1.41
N TYR A 61 7.93 8.94 -0.81
CA TYR A 61 8.95 8.68 0.21
C TYR A 61 8.39 8.02 1.47
N ASN A 62 7.19 8.42 1.91
CA ASN A 62 6.53 7.78 3.06
C ASN A 62 6.13 6.34 2.72
N LEU A 63 5.71 6.10 1.47
CA LEU A 63 5.40 4.75 0.99
C LEU A 63 6.64 3.87 0.98
N ILE A 64 7.78 4.42 0.53
CA ILE A 64 9.09 3.75 0.57
C ILE A 64 9.48 3.40 2.01
N HIS A 65 9.30 4.31 2.98
CA HIS A 65 9.58 4.00 4.38
C HIS A 65 8.76 2.81 4.90
N LEU A 66 7.48 2.70 4.51
CA LEU A 66 6.68 1.52 4.87
C LEU A 66 7.22 0.24 4.24
N VAL A 67 7.69 0.29 2.98
CA VAL A 67 8.31 -0.85 2.29
C VAL A 67 9.62 -1.26 2.98
N GLU A 68 10.46 -0.30 3.39
CA GLU A 68 11.68 -0.54 4.15
C GLU A 68 11.39 -1.21 5.49
N MET A 69 10.35 -0.77 6.21
CA MET A 69 9.90 -1.38 7.47
C MET A 69 9.46 -2.85 7.29
N ILE A 70 8.90 -3.20 6.13
CA ILE A 70 8.52 -4.59 5.81
C ILE A 70 9.75 -5.46 5.55
N GLY A 71 10.85 -4.87 5.07
CA GLY A 71 12.12 -5.56 4.87
C GLY A 71 12.19 -6.37 3.58
N VAL A 72 11.52 -5.93 2.52
CA VAL A 72 11.67 -6.49 1.16
C VAL A 72 12.79 -5.78 0.38
N ASP A 73 13.38 -6.49 -0.58
CA ASP A 73 14.24 -5.88 -1.60
C ASP A 73 13.36 -5.16 -2.64
N PHE A 74 13.67 -3.91 -2.94
CA PHE A 74 12.89 -3.09 -3.86
C PHE A 74 13.76 -2.15 -4.70
N GLU A 75 13.20 -1.70 -5.81
CA GLU A 75 13.79 -0.70 -6.68
C GLU A 75 12.78 0.42 -6.92
N VAL A 76 13.22 1.67 -6.82
CA VAL A 76 12.38 2.85 -7.09
C VAL A 76 12.71 3.39 -8.48
N ARG A 77 11.69 3.58 -9.31
CA ARG A 77 11.81 4.22 -10.62
C ARG A 77 10.82 5.35 -10.76
N ARG A 78 11.26 6.45 -11.36
CA ARG A 78 10.35 7.55 -11.72
C ARG A 78 9.58 7.19 -12.99
N ASN A 79 8.35 7.69 -13.11
CA ASN A 79 7.50 7.46 -14.29
C ASN A 79 8.06 7.99 -15.62
N SER A 80 9.08 8.85 -15.58
CA SER A 80 9.83 9.35 -16.74
C SER A 80 11.03 8.46 -17.13
N ASN A 81 11.36 7.45 -16.32
CA ASN A 81 12.51 6.57 -16.52
C ASN A 81 12.14 5.11 -16.24
N LEU A 82 11.07 4.66 -16.90
CA LEU A 82 10.61 3.27 -16.87
C LEU A 82 11.11 2.46 -18.07
N GLY A 83 11.78 3.10 -19.03
CA GLY A 83 12.27 2.45 -20.25
C GLY A 83 13.30 1.35 -19.98
N GLN A 84 13.19 0.26 -20.76
CA GLN A 84 14.09 -0.92 -20.73
C GLN A 84 14.22 -1.62 -19.38
N LEU A 85 13.18 -1.61 -18.55
CA LEU A 85 13.14 -2.46 -17.36
C LEU A 85 12.95 -3.92 -17.78
N ASP A 86 13.82 -4.79 -17.28
CA ASP A 86 13.59 -6.22 -17.29
C ASP A 86 12.55 -6.55 -16.21
N LEU A 87 11.29 -6.64 -16.63
CA LEU A 87 10.16 -6.89 -15.74
C LEU A 87 10.26 -8.26 -15.06
N ASP A 88 11.07 -9.19 -15.57
CA ASP A 88 11.30 -10.50 -14.97
C ASP A 88 12.11 -10.42 -13.67
N LEU A 89 12.79 -9.31 -13.40
CA LEU A 89 13.50 -9.09 -12.13
C LEU A 89 12.58 -8.75 -10.96
N PHE A 90 11.32 -8.43 -11.23
CA PHE A 90 10.37 -7.94 -10.23
C PHE A 90 9.25 -8.95 -9.97
N SER A 91 8.91 -9.16 -8.70
CA SER A 91 7.78 -10.00 -8.28
C SER A 91 6.47 -9.22 -8.20
N HIS A 92 6.54 -7.95 -7.81
CA HIS A 92 5.42 -7.08 -7.48
C HIS A 92 5.65 -5.68 -8.04
N LEU A 93 4.57 -4.94 -8.23
CA LEU A 93 4.57 -3.53 -8.58
C LEU A 93 3.74 -2.72 -7.59
N ILE A 94 4.31 -1.66 -7.01
CA ILE A 94 3.58 -0.58 -6.37
C ILE A 94 3.67 0.65 -7.26
N ILE A 95 2.52 1.22 -7.62
CA ILE A 95 2.45 2.52 -8.29
C ILE A 95 2.06 3.54 -7.24
N GLY A 96 2.98 4.45 -6.93
CA GLY A 96 2.78 5.48 -5.93
C GLY A 96 1.77 6.56 -6.35
N PRO A 97 1.40 7.44 -5.41
CA PRO A 97 0.58 8.62 -5.70
C PRO A 97 1.30 9.58 -6.65
N GLY A 98 0.55 10.54 -7.20
CA GLY A 98 1.10 11.59 -8.04
C GLY A 98 0.10 12.70 -8.31
N PRO A 99 0.58 13.88 -8.75
CA PRO A 99 -0.27 14.96 -9.19
C PRO A 99 -0.85 14.67 -10.59
N GLY A 100 -1.88 15.44 -10.96
CA GLY A 100 -2.42 15.45 -12.32
C GLY A 100 -3.25 14.21 -12.66
N LEU A 101 -3.31 13.89 -13.96
CA LEU A 101 -4.06 12.75 -14.48
C LEU A 101 -3.13 11.61 -14.91
N PRO A 102 -3.59 10.35 -14.86
CA PRO A 102 -2.79 9.20 -15.31
C PRO A 102 -2.27 9.32 -16.75
N SER A 103 -3.05 9.90 -17.66
CA SER A 103 -2.67 10.13 -19.06
C SER A 103 -1.48 11.08 -19.23
N GLU A 104 -1.16 11.87 -18.20
CA GLU A 104 -0.06 12.83 -18.17
C GLU A 104 1.18 12.28 -17.45
N SER A 105 1.09 11.06 -16.90
CA SER A 105 2.07 10.46 -15.99
C SER A 105 3.17 9.68 -16.72
N GLY A 106 3.82 10.31 -17.70
CA GLY A 106 4.98 9.75 -18.40
C GLY A 106 4.72 8.38 -19.03
N ASP A 107 5.60 7.41 -18.76
CA ASP A 107 5.51 6.05 -19.28
C ASP A 107 4.64 5.10 -18.43
N LEU A 108 3.89 5.62 -17.45
CA LEU A 108 3.09 4.81 -16.52
C LEU A 108 2.09 3.88 -17.23
N MET A 109 1.35 4.43 -18.21
CA MET A 109 0.36 3.63 -18.95
C MET A 109 1.03 2.53 -19.78
N LYS A 110 2.21 2.81 -20.36
CA LYS A 110 2.99 1.81 -21.10
C LYS A 110 3.54 0.71 -20.18
N LEU A 111 3.94 1.06 -18.95
CA LEU A 111 4.34 0.07 -17.96
C LEU A 111 3.17 -0.85 -17.63
N LEU A 112 1.98 -0.28 -17.35
CA LEU A 112 0.79 -1.08 -17.08
C LEU A 112 0.46 -2.03 -18.25
N ASP A 113 0.61 -1.57 -19.49
CA ASP A 113 0.36 -2.39 -20.68
C ASP A 113 1.36 -3.54 -20.86
N SER A 114 2.60 -3.36 -20.42
CA SER A 114 3.66 -4.39 -20.49
C SER A 114 3.78 -5.25 -19.23
N TRP A 115 3.16 -4.86 -18.12
CA TRP A 115 3.26 -5.57 -16.86
C TRP A 115 2.62 -6.97 -16.94
N PRO A 116 3.32 -8.05 -16.55
CA PRO A 116 2.77 -9.40 -16.59
C PRO A 116 1.53 -9.54 -15.71
N ILE A 117 0.44 -10.07 -16.29
CA ILE A 117 -0.84 -10.22 -15.58
C ILE A 117 -0.75 -11.10 -14.32
N SER A 118 0.18 -12.05 -14.28
CA SER A 118 0.38 -12.93 -13.14
C SER A 118 1.10 -12.29 -11.96
N LYS A 119 1.69 -11.10 -12.15
CA LYS A 119 2.43 -10.37 -11.12
C LYS A 119 1.53 -9.34 -10.42
N PRO A 120 1.47 -9.33 -9.08
CA PRO A 120 0.60 -8.43 -8.33
C PRO A 120 0.91 -6.94 -8.56
N ILE A 121 -0.13 -6.11 -8.51
CA ILE A 121 -0.03 -4.64 -8.59
C ILE A 121 -0.79 -4.03 -7.40
N LEU A 122 -0.21 -3.01 -6.77
CA LEU A 122 -0.90 -2.10 -5.87
C LEU A 122 -0.80 -0.67 -6.42
N GLY A 123 -1.91 -0.10 -6.86
CA GLY A 123 -2.02 1.30 -7.24
C GLY A 123 -2.48 2.17 -6.07
N VAL A 124 -1.70 3.19 -5.72
CA VAL A 124 -2.03 4.17 -4.68
C VAL A 124 -2.42 5.50 -5.31
N CYS A 125 -3.60 6.03 -4.96
CA CYS A 125 -4.15 7.27 -5.49
C CYS A 125 -4.09 7.30 -7.03
N LEU A 126 -3.21 8.11 -7.63
CA LEU A 126 -2.95 8.14 -9.08
C LEU A 126 -2.72 6.73 -9.67
N GLY A 127 -2.04 5.84 -8.95
CA GLY A 127 -1.82 4.46 -9.41
C GLY A 127 -3.12 3.67 -9.59
N MET A 128 -4.06 3.78 -8.65
CA MET A 128 -5.39 3.19 -8.79
C MET A 128 -6.14 3.80 -9.98
N GLN A 129 -6.02 5.12 -10.13
CA GLN A 129 -6.68 5.85 -11.22
C GLN A 129 -6.18 5.40 -12.58
N ALA A 130 -4.86 5.22 -12.74
CA ALA A 130 -4.24 4.70 -13.95
C ALA A 130 -4.74 3.29 -14.29
N MET A 131 -4.81 2.40 -13.30
CA MET A 131 -5.31 1.04 -13.48
C MET A 131 -6.76 1.00 -13.95
N LEU A 132 -7.64 1.80 -13.33
CA LEU A 132 -9.05 1.84 -13.73
C LEU A 132 -9.25 2.51 -15.08
N GLN A 133 -8.54 3.60 -15.38
CA GLN A 133 -8.63 4.28 -16.68
C GLN A 133 -8.14 3.42 -17.83
N ARG A 134 -7.08 2.60 -17.62
CA ARG A 134 -6.61 1.63 -18.61
C ARG A 134 -7.73 0.70 -19.10
N GLU A 135 -8.67 0.38 -18.21
CA GLU A 135 -9.78 -0.53 -18.50
C GLU A 135 -11.10 0.20 -18.76
N GLY A 136 -11.04 1.49 -19.11
CA GLY A 136 -12.18 2.30 -19.53
C GLY A 136 -12.94 2.96 -18.39
N GLY A 137 -12.40 2.98 -17.17
CA GLY A 137 -12.99 3.68 -16.04
C GLY A 137 -12.94 5.20 -16.24
N GLU A 138 -14.03 5.89 -15.89
CA GLU A 138 -14.13 7.35 -16.04
C GLU A 138 -13.86 8.06 -14.71
N LEU A 139 -12.81 8.90 -14.69
CA LEU A 139 -12.52 9.78 -13.56
C LEU A 139 -13.51 10.94 -13.51
N GLN A 140 -13.95 11.28 -12.31
CA GLN A 140 -14.71 12.48 -12.04
C GLN A 140 -13.97 13.40 -11.07
N ASN A 141 -14.06 14.70 -11.32
CA ASN A 141 -13.57 15.70 -10.39
C ASN A 141 -14.52 15.78 -9.19
N LEU A 142 -13.97 15.80 -7.98
CA LEU A 142 -14.74 15.79 -6.75
C LEU A 142 -15.06 17.21 -6.30
N SER A 143 -16.30 17.41 -5.85
CA SER A 143 -16.74 18.62 -5.16
C SER A 143 -17.47 18.19 -3.89
N PRO A 144 -16.86 18.32 -2.69
CA PRO A 144 -15.58 18.98 -2.40
C PRO A 144 -14.33 18.14 -2.74
N VAL A 145 -13.19 18.82 -2.87
CA VAL A 145 -11.84 18.22 -3.00
C VAL A 145 -11.27 17.91 -1.62
N PHE A 146 -10.52 16.81 -1.48
CA PHE A 146 -9.88 16.41 -0.22
C PHE A 146 -8.37 16.66 -0.25
N HIS A 147 -7.86 17.57 0.57
CA HIS A 147 -6.43 17.81 0.76
C HIS A 147 -6.06 17.72 2.24
N GLY A 148 -5.56 16.55 2.67
CA GLY A 148 -5.17 16.35 4.07
C GLY A 148 -6.37 16.14 4.99
N ALA A 149 -7.34 15.32 4.56
CA ALA A 149 -8.49 14.95 5.37
C ALA A 149 -8.36 13.50 5.88
N GLN A 150 -8.83 13.25 7.09
CA GLN A 150 -9.09 11.90 7.58
C GLN A 150 -10.58 11.59 7.37
N SER A 151 -10.90 10.45 6.77
CA SER A 151 -12.28 10.02 6.52
C SER A 151 -12.50 8.59 6.96
N ASP A 152 -13.72 8.30 7.41
CA ASP A 152 -14.19 6.94 7.64
C ASP A 152 -14.48 6.26 6.31
N VAL A 153 -14.04 5.02 6.17
CA VAL A 153 -14.32 4.17 5.01
C VAL A 153 -14.82 2.81 5.46
N PHE A 154 -15.53 2.14 4.56
CA PHE A 154 -16.30 0.93 4.85
C PHE A 154 -16.01 -0.15 3.83
N GLN A 155 -15.59 -1.33 4.28
CA GLN A 155 -15.51 -2.51 3.44
C GLN A 155 -16.92 -2.94 3.02
N ARG A 156 -17.17 -3.04 1.71
CA ARG A 156 -18.42 -3.58 1.14
C ARG A 156 -18.58 -5.06 1.43
N LYS A 157 -17.46 -5.77 1.58
CA LYS A 157 -17.39 -7.18 1.96
C LYS A 157 -16.12 -7.42 2.77
N ILE A 158 -16.26 -8.04 3.95
CA ILE A 158 -15.13 -8.44 4.80
C ILE A 158 -14.40 -9.64 4.21
N GLY A 159 -13.09 -9.73 4.45
CA GLY A 159 -12.31 -10.91 4.11
C GLY A 159 -11.74 -10.88 2.68
N VAL A 160 -11.70 -9.73 2.01
CA VAL A 160 -11.28 -9.65 0.60
C VAL A 160 -9.80 -9.31 0.46
N GLY A 161 -9.00 -10.28 -0.01
CA GLY A 161 -7.60 -10.06 -0.41
C GLY A 161 -6.75 -9.41 0.68
N ILE A 162 -6.06 -8.32 0.33
CA ILE A 162 -5.18 -7.57 1.25
C ILE A 162 -5.93 -6.88 2.40
N PHE A 163 -7.27 -6.83 2.35
CA PHE A 163 -8.13 -6.22 3.39
C PHE A 163 -8.66 -7.24 4.40
N LYS A 164 -8.35 -8.53 4.24
CA LYS A 164 -9.00 -9.62 4.99
C LYS A 164 -8.89 -9.47 6.52
N GLU A 165 -7.78 -8.90 7.00
CA GLU A 165 -7.49 -8.72 8.42
C GLU A 165 -7.85 -7.31 8.94
N LEU A 166 -8.47 -6.48 8.11
CA LEU A 166 -8.88 -5.12 8.48
C LEU A 166 -10.32 -5.12 9.01
N PRO A 167 -10.65 -4.21 9.95
CA PRO A 167 -12.02 -4.07 10.44
C PRO A 167 -12.97 -3.60 9.33
N GLN A 168 -14.28 -3.77 9.53
CA GLN A 168 -15.29 -3.33 8.57
C GLN A 168 -15.23 -1.84 8.27
N SER A 169 -14.94 -1.02 9.28
CA SER A 169 -14.74 0.41 9.13
C SER A 169 -13.39 0.81 9.72
N PHE A 170 -12.70 1.72 9.06
CA PHE A 170 -11.42 2.29 9.51
C PHE A 170 -11.22 3.69 8.92
N LYS A 171 -10.25 4.42 9.45
CA LYS A 171 -9.92 5.79 9.03
C LYS A 171 -8.77 5.82 8.04
N VAL A 172 -8.88 6.67 7.01
CA VAL A 172 -7.87 6.84 5.97
C VAL A 172 -7.57 8.31 5.69
N GLY A 173 -6.32 8.60 5.30
CA GLY A 173 -5.87 9.90 4.81
C GLY A 173 -6.15 10.09 3.32
N ARG A 174 -6.70 11.26 2.95
CA ARG A 174 -7.09 11.62 1.59
C ARG A 174 -6.40 12.91 1.12
N TYR A 175 -5.92 12.89 -0.11
CA TYR A 175 -5.23 14.03 -0.75
C TYR A 175 -5.60 14.20 -2.23
N HIS A 176 -6.77 13.69 -2.63
CA HIS A 176 -7.17 13.58 -4.04
C HIS A 176 -8.34 14.52 -4.40
N SER A 177 -8.26 15.09 -5.61
CA SER A 177 -9.30 15.90 -6.25
C SER A 177 -10.12 15.12 -7.29
N TRP A 178 -9.65 13.93 -7.65
CA TRP A 178 -10.29 13.03 -8.59
C TRP A 178 -10.68 11.72 -7.90
N GLY A 179 -11.70 11.05 -8.41
CA GLY A 179 -12.12 9.74 -7.92
C GLY A 179 -13.08 9.05 -8.88
N PHE A 180 -13.62 7.92 -8.44
CA PHE A 180 -14.59 7.14 -9.19
C PHE A 180 -15.88 6.98 -8.40
N SER A 181 -17.00 7.13 -9.09
CA SER A 181 -18.27 6.58 -8.61
C SER A 181 -18.29 5.06 -8.83
N ALA A 182 -19.10 4.34 -8.08
CA ALA A 182 -19.24 2.89 -8.27
C ALA A 182 -19.65 2.47 -9.69
N LYS A 183 -20.37 3.33 -10.43
CA LYS A 183 -20.79 3.08 -11.82
C LYS A 183 -19.68 3.25 -12.84
N ALA A 184 -18.63 4.01 -12.49
CA ALA A 184 -17.49 4.28 -13.37
C ALA A 184 -16.35 3.27 -13.19
N VAL A 185 -16.52 2.27 -12.32
CA VAL A 185 -15.55 1.18 -12.14
C VAL A 185 -15.81 0.12 -13.22
N PRO A 186 -14.80 -0.27 -14.03
CA PRO A 186 -14.93 -1.33 -15.02
C PRO A 186 -15.33 -2.68 -14.39
N ASN A 187 -16.08 -3.50 -15.13
CA ASN A 187 -16.57 -4.82 -14.66
C ASN A 187 -15.45 -5.82 -14.31
N SER A 188 -14.24 -5.58 -14.81
CA SER A 188 -13.03 -6.33 -14.47
C SER A 188 -12.57 -6.08 -13.03
N TYR A 189 -13.05 -5.02 -12.37
CA TYR A 189 -12.79 -4.71 -10.97
C TYR A 189 -14.03 -4.84 -10.11
N GLN A 190 -13.81 -5.28 -8.88
CA GLN A 190 -14.77 -5.21 -7.80
C GLN A 190 -14.41 -4.05 -6.88
N THR A 191 -15.38 -3.18 -6.58
CA THR A 191 -15.29 -2.21 -5.47
C THR A 191 -15.31 -2.94 -4.14
N ILE A 192 -14.28 -2.74 -3.33
CA ILE A 192 -14.10 -3.42 -2.04
C ILE A 192 -14.28 -2.48 -0.85
N VAL A 193 -13.95 -1.20 -0.99
CA VAL A 193 -14.09 -0.17 0.06
C VAL A 193 -14.70 1.09 -0.54
N THR A 194 -15.63 1.71 0.18
CA THR A 194 -16.21 3.03 -0.15
C THR A 194 -16.19 3.96 1.05
N ASP A 195 -16.39 5.27 0.84
CA ASP A 195 -16.80 6.18 1.92
C ASP A 195 -18.32 6.13 2.15
N ALA A 196 -18.85 7.04 2.97
CA ALA A 196 -20.28 7.10 3.32
C ALA A 196 -21.16 7.54 2.13
N GLU A 197 -20.57 8.21 1.15
CA GLU A 197 -21.21 8.72 -0.07
C GLU A 197 -21.04 7.78 -1.28
N ASP A 198 -20.69 6.52 -1.03
CA ASP A 198 -20.42 5.50 -2.05
C ASP A 198 -19.28 5.85 -3.03
N LEU A 199 -18.40 6.80 -2.68
CA LEU A 199 -17.19 7.05 -3.45
C LEU A 199 -16.25 5.85 -3.31
N VAL A 200 -15.67 5.42 -4.42
CA VAL A 200 -14.80 4.24 -4.46
C VAL A 200 -13.46 4.57 -3.80
N MET A 201 -13.15 3.84 -2.73
CA MET A 201 -11.92 4.04 -1.94
C MET A 201 -10.91 2.92 -2.11
N ALA A 202 -11.36 1.73 -2.51
CA ALA A 202 -10.47 0.67 -2.98
C ALA A 202 -11.17 -0.31 -3.92
N VAL A 203 -10.39 -0.93 -4.81
CA VAL A 203 -10.81 -1.92 -5.80
C VAL A 203 -9.90 -3.13 -5.79
N LYS A 204 -10.41 -4.28 -6.24
CA LYS A 204 -9.63 -5.48 -6.57
C LYS A 204 -10.02 -5.96 -7.96
N HIS A 205 -9.05 -6.31 -8.80
CA HIS A 205 -9.34 -6.99 -10.06
C HIS A 205 -9.96 -8.38 -9.79
N THR A 206 -10.98 -8.74 -10.57
CA THR A 206 -11.79 -9.96 -10.36
C THR A 206 -10.99 -11.25 -10.56
N GLY A 207 -10.07 -11.27 -11.53
CA GLY A 207 -9.24 -12.42 -11.86
C GLY A 207 -7.76 -12.34 -11.48
N LEU A 208 -7.27 -11.19 -11.00
CA LEU A 208 -5.84 -10.93 -10.79
C LEU A 208 -5.59 -10.42 -9.36
N ASP A 209 -4.36 -10.51 -8.88
CA ASP A 209 -3.92 -9.94 -7.60
C ASP A 209 -3.52 -8.47 -7.75
N TRP A 210 -4.40 -7.73 -8.42
CA TRP A 210 -4.27 -6.30 -8.66
C TRP A 210 -5.25 -5.55 -7.75
N TYR A 211 -4.72 -4.60 -7.00
CA TYR A 211 -5.42 -3.83 -6.00
C TYR A 211 -5.21 -2.34 -6.26
N GLY A 212 -6.26 -1.55 -6.04
CA GLY A 212 -6.17 -0.09 -6.08
C GLY A 212 -6.72 0.49 -4.78
N VAL A 213 -6.04 1.49 -4.23
CA VAL A 213 -6.52 2.29 -3.10
C VAL A 213 -6.49 3.76 -3.49
N GLN A 214 -7.62 4.46 -3.32
CA GLN A 214 -7.73 5.89 -3.63
C GLN A 214 -7.15 6.76 -2.50
N PHE A 215 -7.14 6.21 -1.29
CA PHE A 215 -6.50 6.82 -0.12
C PHE A 215 -4.99 6.52 -0.07
N HIS A 216 -4.31 7.17 0.87
CA HIS A 216 -2.86 7.10 1.02
C HIS A 216 -2.49 6.21 2.22
N PRO A 217 -2.18 4.91 2.04
CA PRO A 217 -1.78 4.02 3.14
C PRO A 217 -0.52 4.49 3.88
N GLU A 218 0.32 5.29 3.23
CA GLU A 218 1.52 5.91 3.78
C GLU A 218 1.25 7.13 4.67
N SER A 219 0.03 7.66 4.66
CA SER A 219 -0.35 8.79 5.50
C SER A 219 -0.42 8.40 6.97
N ILE A 220 0.09 9.27 7.85
CA ILE A 220 -0.08 9.12 9.31
C ILE A 220 -1.56 9.11 9.75
N MET A 221 -2.45 9.66 8.92
CA MET A 221 -3.91 9.63 9.16
C MET A 221 -4.55 8.29 8.79
N THR A 222 -3.83 7.40 8.11
CA THR A 222 -4.36 6.11 7.67
C THR A 222 -4.09 5.04 8.71
N GLU A 223 -5.18 4.49 9.24
CA GLU A 223 -5.13 3.29 10.06
C GLU A 223 -4.73 2.09 9.19
N HIS A 224 -3.94 1.20 9.77
CA HIS A 224 -3.57 -0.09 9.16
C HIS A 224 -2.79 -0.02 7.83
N GLY A 225 -2.24 1.13 7.45
CA GLY A 225 -1.46 1.29 6.21
C GLY A 225 -0.33 0.27 6.05
N LEU A 226 0.52 0.14 7.09
CA LEU A 226 1.59 -0.86 7.13
C LEU A 226 1.06 -2.30 7.00
N LYS A 227 -0.08 -2.60 7.65
CA LYS A 227 -0.70 -3.93 7.62
C LYS A 227 -1.21 -4.27 6.21
N LEU A 228 -1.82 -3.29 5.52
CA LEU A 228 -2.28 -3.42 4.15
C LEU A 228 -1.11 -3.66 3.18
N LEU A 229 -0.04 -2.87 3.27
CA LEU A 229 1.15 -3.06 2.44
C LEU A 229 1.83 -4.41 2.72
N THR A 230 1.92 -4.81 3.99
CA THR A 230 2.46 -6.12 4.37
C THR A 230 1.66 -7.25 3.75
N ALA A 231 0.33 -7.16 3.77
CA ALA A 231 -0.54 -8.15 3.15
C ALA A 231 -0.38 -8.19 1.63
N PHE A 232 -0.17 -7.04 0.97
CA PHE A 232 0.10 -6.97 -0.47
C PHE A 232 1.41 -7.64 -0.86
N VAL A 233 2.49 -7.34 -0.14
CA VAL A 233 3.82 -7.95 -0.38
C VAL A 233 3.83 -9.47 -0.16
N GLN A 234 2.88 -9.99 0.63
CA GLN A 234 2.70 -11.42 0.87
C GLN A 234 1.78 -12.12 -0.15
N THR A 235 1.23 -11.38 -1.12
CA THR A 235 0.48 -12.00 -2.22
C THR A 235 1.42 -12.86 -3.06
N LYS A 236 0.88 -13.92 -3.68
CA LYS A 236 1.70 -14.82 -4.49
C LYS A 236 1.62 -14.35 -5.94
N SER A 237 2.77 -14.20 -6.59
CA SER A 237 2.82 -14.19 -8.05
C SER A 237 2.31 -15.56 -8.55
N GLN A 238 1.33 -15.55 -9.47
CA GLN A 238 0.69 -16.76 -9.99
C GLN A 238 1.51 -17.42 -11.10
#